data_AF-E1YLN8-F1
#
_entry.id   AF-E1YLN8-F1
#
_cell.length_a   1.000
_cell.length_b   1.000
_cell.length_c   1.000
_cell.angle_alpha   90.00
_cell.angle_beta   90.00
_cell.angle_gamma   90.00
#
_symmetry.space_group_name_H-M   'P 1'
#
loop_
_entity.id
_entity.type
_entity.pdbx_description
1 polymer ?
#
loop_
_entity_poly.entity_id
_entity_poly.type
_entity_poly.pdbx_seq_one_letter_code
_entity_poly.pdbx_strand_id
1 'polypeptide(L)' 'MGEMMAIMKGLEAIAQQPDAANTITRNLFIGIAMIESLAIYCLVIAVILIFTNPFWNYAISHGAK' A
#
# COMPACT_ATOMS: atom_id res chain seq x y z
N MET A 1 10.50 2.87 3.50
CA MET A 1 11.12 4.13 4.00
C MET A 1 10.10 5.18 4.41
N GLY A 2 9.03 5.41 3.62
CA GLY A 2 7.99 6.41 3.94
C GLY A 2 7.26 6.19 5.27
N GLU A 3 6.83 4.96 5.55
CA GLU A 3 6.08 4.63 6.78
C GLU A 3 6.92 4.79 8.05
N MET A 4 8.17 4.34 8.01
CA MET A 4 9.09 4.51 9.14
C MET A 4 9.30 5.99 9.46
N MET A 5 9.40 6.85 8.44
CA MET A 5 9.50 8.30 8.62
C MET A 5 8.20 8.86 9.22
N ALA A 6 7.04 8.45 8.72
CA ALA A 6 5.74 8.86 9.25
C ALA A 6 5.58 8.46 10.73
N ILE A 7 6.03 7.27 11.12
CA ILE A 7 6.01 6.80 12.51
C ILE A 7 6.94 7.64 13.39
N MET A 8 8.18 7.90 12.95
CA MET A 8 9.11 8.75 13.70
C MET A 8 8.52 10.15 13.92
N LYS A 9 7.92 10.75 12.90
CA LYS A 9 7.26 12.06 13.01
C LYS A 9 6.01 12.03 13.87
N GLY A 10 5.23 10.94 13.81
CA GLY A 10 4.09 10.72 14.70
C GLY A 10 4.52 10.65 16.17
N LEU A 11 5.63 9.96 16.46
CA LEU A 11 6.17 9.87 17.82
C LEU A 11 6.70 11.21 18.34
N GLU A 12 7.41 11.98 17.49
CA GLU A 12 7.82 13.36 17.81
C GLU A 12 6.61 14.25 18.13
N ALA A 13 5.53 14.16 17.34
CA ALA A 13 4.32 14.93 17.55
C ALA A 13 3.59 14.54 18.86
N ILE A 14 3.55 13.25 19.19
CA ILE A 14 3.00 12.76 20.47
C ILE A 14 3.83 13.27 21.65
N ALA A 15 5.15 13.30 21.54
CA ALA A 15 6.02 13.83 22.59
C ALA A 15 5.81 15.34 22.82
N GLN A 16 5.50 16.10 21.76
CA GLN A 16 5.19 17.53 21.85
C GLN A 16 3.77 17.82 22.36
N GLN A 17 2.79 16.98 22.01
CA GLN A 17 1.39 17.13 22.41
C GLN A 17 0.80 15.79 22.88
N PRO A 18 1.05 15.40 24.15
CA PRO A 18 0.56 14.13 24.70
C PRO A 18 -0.98 14.09 24.79
N ASP A 19 -1.65 15.22 25.02
CA ASP A 19 -3.11 15.30 25.10
C ASP A 19 -3.80 14.92 23.78
N ALA A 20 -3.12 15.13 22.64
CA ALA A 20 -3.61 14.81 21.31
C ALA A 20 -3.19 13.40 20.84
N ALA A 21 -2.51 12.60 21.68
CA ALA A 21 -1.87 11.35 21.27
C ALA A 21 -2.83 10.37 20.58
N ASN A 22 -4.07 10.27 21.08
CA ASN A 22 -5.05 9.34 20.53
C ASN A 22 -5.48 9.75 19.10
N THR A 23 -5.66 11.06 18.87
CA THR A 23 -5.99 11.61 17.55
C THR A 23 -4.82 11.46 16.57
N ILE A 24 -3.60 11.75 17.02
CA ILE A 24 -2.38 11.60 16.20
C ILE A 24 -2.21 10.14 15.77
N THR A 25 -2.30 9.21 16.72
CA THR A 25 -2.13 7.77 16.48
C THR A 25 -3.17 7.23 15.50
N ARG A 26 -4.44 7.61 15.66
CA ARG A 26 -5.50 7.20 14.73
C ARG A 26 -5.23 7.70 13.31
N ASN A 27 -4.89 8.98 13.15
CA ASN A 27 -4.62 9.55 11.84
C ASN A 27 -3.36 8.95 11.20
N LEU A 28 -2.32 8.67 12.00
CA LEU A 28 -1.11 7.98 11.56
C LEU A 28 -1.44 6.59 11.00
N PHE A 29 -2.21 5.78 11.71
CA PHE A 29 -2.59 4.44 11.24
C PHE A 29 -3.49 4.47 10.00
N ILE A 30 -4.41 5.44 9.90
CA ILE A 30 -5.18 5.64 8.67
C ILE A 30 -4.24 5.95 7.50
N GLY A 31 -3.28 6.85 7.69
CA GLY A 31 -2.28 7.19 6.66
C GLY A 31 -1.42 6.00 6.23
N ILE A 32 -0.93 5.21 7.20
CA ILE A 32 -0.17 3.97 6.93
C ILE A 32 -1.03 2.95 6.17
N ALA A 33 -2.29 2.76 6.58
CA ALA A 33 -3.19 1.84 5.90
C ALA A 33 -3.46 2.24 4.43
N MET A 34 -3.49 3.53 4.12
CA MET A 34 -3.62 4.00 2.73
C MET A 34 -2.38 3.66 1.90
N ILE A 35 -1.18 3.75 2.47
CA ILE A 35 0.07 3.38 1.78
C ILE A 35 0.09 1.87 1.50
N GLU A 36 -0.27 1.06 2.50
CA GLU A 36 -0.36 -0.40 2.37
C GLU A 36 -1.37 -0.84 1.31
N SER A 37 -2.48 -0.11 1.14
CA SER A 37 -3.47 -0.44 0.11
C SER A 37 -2.91 -0.45 -1.32
N LEU A 38 -1.91 0.39 -1.59
CA LEU A 38 -1.23 0.42 -2.89
C LEU A 38 -0.33 -0.80 -3.09
N ALA A 39 0.35 -1.26 -2.03
CA ALA A 39 1.12 -2.49 -2.07
C ALA A 39 0.22 -3.70 -2.37
N ILE A 40 -0.97 -3.74 -1.76
CA ILE A 40 -1.98 -4.78 -2.03
C ILE A 40 -2.45 -4.71 -3.49
N TYR A 41 -2.67 -3.54 -4.08
CA TYR A 41 -3.02 -3.41 -5.50
C TYR A 41 -1.93 -3.97 -6.42
N CYS A 42 -0.67 -3.63 -6.18
CA CYS A 42 0.45 -4.17 -6.95
C CYS A 42 0.53 -5.70 -6.81
N LEU A 43 0.33 -6.23 -5.61
CA LEU A 43 0.32 -7.67 -5.35
C LEU A 43 -0.82 -8.37 -6.10
N VAL A 44 -2.03 -7.83 -6.05
CA VAL A 44 -3.20 -8.40 -6.74
C VAL A 44 -2.98 -8.42 -8.25
N ILE A 45 -2.46 -7.34 -8.83
CA ILE A 45 -2.14 -7.28 -10.27
C ILE A 45 -1.08 -8.34 -10.62
N ALA A 46 -0.03 -8.49 -9.80
CA ALA A 46 1.00 -9.51 -10.02
C ALA A 46 0.42 -10.93 -9.98
N VAL A 47 -0.46 -11.23 -9.01
CA VAL A 47 -1.15 -12.52 -8.90
C VAL A 47 -2.02 -12.78 -10.13
N ILE A 48 -2.78 -11.78 -10.60
CA ILE A 48 -3.59 -11.89 -11.82
C ILE A 48 -2.68 -12.22 -13.02
N LEU A 49 -1.57 -11.51 -13.19
CA LEU A 49 -0.66 -11.73 -14.33
C LEU A 49 0.05 -13.09 -14.31
N ILE A 50 0.30 -13.66 -13.12
CA ILE A 50 0.97 -14.97 -12.98
C ILE A 50 -0.03 -16.12 -13.16
N PHE A 51 -1.18 -16.06 -12.48
CA PHE A 51 -2.09 -17.20 -12.39
C PHE A 51 -3.33 -17.09 -13.28
N THR A 52 -3.71 -15.89 -13.71
CA THR A 52 -4.98 -15.66 -14.44
C THR A 52 -4.80 -14.57 -15.49
N ASN A 53 -3.70 -14.63 -16.24
CA ASN A 53 -3.35 -13.56 -17.15
C ASN A 53 -4.41 -13.41 -18.26
N PRO A 54 -5.11 -12.27 -18.34
CA PRO A 54 -6.19 -12.10 -19.30
C PRO A 54 -5.70 -12.03 -20.75
N PHE A 55 -4.39 -11.83 -20.96
CA PHE A 55 -3.80 -11.65 -22.28
C PHE A 55 -3.42 -12.97 -22.97
N TRP A 56 -3.54 -14.13 -22.30
CA TRP A 56 -3.19 -15.42 -22.90
C TRP A 56 -3.98 -15.71 -24.19
N ASN A 57 -5.29 -15.44 -24.21
CA ASN A 57 -6.12 -15.66 -25.40
C ASN A 57 -5.72 -14.74 -26.56
N TYR A 58 -5.35 -13.49 -26.25
CA TYR A 58 -4.84 -12.55 -27.24
C TYR A 58 -3.48 -13.03 -27.80
N ALA A 59 -2.56 -13.45 -26.92
CA ALA A 59 -1.25 -13.96 -27.29
C ALA A 59 -1.35 -15.23 -28.16
N ILE A 60 -2.21 -16.18 -27.80
CA ILE A 60 -2.38 -17.43 -28.56
C ILE A 60 -3.00 -17.18 -29.94
N SER A 61 -3.99 -16.28 -30.05
CA SER A 61 -4.67 -16.00 -31.33
C SER A 61 -3.80 -15.26 -32.36
N HIS A 62 -2.82 -14.47 -31.92
CA HIS A 62 -1.97 -13.67 -32.80
C HIS A 62 -0.51 -14.14 -32.86
N GLY A 63 -0.06 -14.97 -31.91
CA GLY A 63 1.30 -15.52 -31.84
C GLY A 63 1.49 -16.85 -32.59
N ALA A 64 0.42 -17.48 -33.07
CA ALA A 64 0.48 -18.73 -33.84
C ALA A 64 0.65 -18.52 -35.37
N LYS A 65 1.40 -17.49 -35.77
CA LYS A 65 1.86 -17.30 -37.16
C LYS A 65 3.37 -17.48 -37.25
#